data_AF-A0AAJ1A5N2-F1
#
_entry.id   AF-A0AAJ1A5N2-F1
#
_cell.length_a   1.000
_cell.length_b   1.000
_cell.length_c   1.000
_cell.angle_alpha   90.00
_cell.angle_beta   90.00
_cell.angle_gamma   90.00
#
_symmetry.space_group_name_H-M   'P 1'
#
loop_
_entity.id
_entity.type
_entity.pdbx_description
1 polymer ?
#
loop_
_entity_poly.entity_id
_entity_poly.type
_entity_poly.pdbx_seq_one_letter_code
_entity_poly.pdbx_strand_id
1 'polypeptide(L)'
;MEEIAGFYHEQLVDLMATGRLNGERVSGTLDQVLNTHLHSFFMHAGAARDYLGSFIAMRIGEDPAKVDSFKLLCKKLRTRHLDADPLLAALIARGLIKESQQKGQWETGGWMWELTELRNTSTHRRPYGSRFAEHSGIAVPLSPAGQFFRYRRPFQTQAGEDVLDLVVRQYQRVIELFCHLAKISGFDSEMMVITDDDIIEVRISDE
;
A
#
# COMPACT_ATOMS: atom_id res chain seq x y z
N MET A 1 -0.87 -7.79 6.69
CA MET A 1 -2.24 -7.42 7.12
C MET A 1 -2.63 -8.13 8.41
N GLU A 2 -2.25 -9.39 8.58
CA GLU A 2 -2.51 -10.17 9.80
C GLU A 2 -2.03 -9.47 11.07
N GLU A 3 -0.83 -8.89 11.09
CA GLU A 3 -0.29 -8.19 12.28
C GLU A 3 -1.10 -6.93 12.66
N ILE A 4 -1.53 -6.14 11.67
CA ILE A 4 -2.37 -4.94 11.92
C ILE A 4 -3.77 -5.37 12.37
N ALA A 5 -4.34 -6.41 11.77
CA ALA A 5 -5.63 -6.95 12.17
C ALA A 5 -5.59 -7.55 13.59
N GLY A 6 -4.51 -8.26 13.93
CA GLY A 6 -4.24 -8.78 15.27
C GLY A 6 -4.20 -7.66 16.31
N PHE A 7 -3.44 -6.60 16.06
CA PHE A 7 -3.42 -5.40 16.91
C PHE A 7 -4.83 -4.84 17.15
N TYR A 8 -5.62 -4.66 16.08
CA TYR A 8 -6.98 -4.14 16.19
C TYR A 8 -7.90 -5.05 17.02
N HIS A 9 -7.76 -6.36 16.85
CA HIS A 9 -8.51 -7.35 17.62
C HIS A 9 -8.16 -7.29 19.11
N GLU A 10 -6.86 -7.31 19.45
CA GLU A 10 -6.38 -7.21 20.83
C GLU A 10 -6.87 -5.94 21.52
N GLN A 11 -6.72 -4.78 20.86
CA GLN A 11 -7.17 -3.51 21.41
C GLN A 11 -8.69 -3.47 21.66
N LEU A 12 -9.47 -4.08 20.77
CA LEU A 12 -10.92 -4.14 20.95
C LEU A 12 -11.29 -5.04 22.14
N VAL A 13 -10.65 -6.20 22.26
CA VAL A 13 -10.87 -7.15 23.37
C VAL A 13 -10.53 -6.49 24.71
N ASP A 14 -9.41 -5.79 24.80
CA ASP A 14 -9.00 -5.08 26.02
C ASP A 14 -10.01 -4.00 26.44
N LEU A 15 -10.53 -3.22 25.47
CA LEU A 15 -11.56 -2.20 25.74
C LEU A 15 -12.88 -2.82 26.20
N MET A 16 -13.26 -3.97 25.61
CA MET A 16 -14.44 -4.72 26.05
C MET A 16 -14.26 -5.27 27.46
N ALA A 17 -13.11 -5.87 27.77
CA ALA A 17 -12.79 -6.46 29.07
C ALA A 17 -12.76 -5.40 30.19
N THR A 18 -12.29 -4.19 29.89
CA THR A 18 -12.19 -3.09 30.85
C THR A 18 -13.45 -2.23 30.96
N GLY A 19 -14.50 -2.53 30.18
CA GLY A 19 -15.74 -1.75 30.15
C GLY A 19 -15.57 -0.33 29.57
N ARG A 20 -14.46 -0.07 28.88
CA ARG A 20 -14.09 1.26 28.33
C ARG A 20 -14.58 1.44 26.90
N LEU A 21 -15.83 1.06 26.65
CA LEU A 21 -16.47 1.16 25.33
C LEU A 21 -17.07 2.56 25.07
N ASN A 22 -16.90 3.48 26.02
CA ASN A 22 -17.57 4.79 26.05
C ASN A 22 -16.87 5.85 25.19
N GLY A 23 -15.98 5.45 24.27
CA GLY A 23 -15.17 6.37 23.46
C GLY A 23 -13.97 6.98 24.21
N GLU A 24 -13.62 6.44 25.37
CA GLU A 24 -12.42 6.85 26.11
C GLU A 24 -11.14 6.46 25.36
N ARG A 25 -10.17 7.37 25.38
CA ARG A 25 -8.91 7.23 24.64
C ARG A 25 -7.95 6.30 25.38
N VAL A 26 -7.45 5.28 24.68
CA VAL A 26 -6.45 4.33 25.21
C VAL A 26 -5.24 4.29 24.28
N SER A 27 -4.05 4.34 24.89
CA SER A 27 -2.74 4.19 24.24
C SER A 27 -1.91 3.19 25.04
N GLY A 28 -1.09 2.38 24.36
CA GLY A 28 -0.26 1.34 24.96
C GLY A 28 1.02 1.10 24.16
N THR A 29 1.92 0.25 24.67
CA THR A 29 3.18 -0.12 24.00
C THR A 29 3.00 -0.73 22.62
N LEU A 30 1.85 -1.39 22.38
CA LEU A 30 1.48 -1.96 21.08
C LEU A 30 1.27 -0.89 19.99
N ASP A 31 1.07 0.39 20.34
CA ASP A 31 0.94 1.48 19.36
C ASP A 31 2.19 1.67 18.49
N GLN A 32 3.37 1.42 19.07
CA GLN A 32 4.63 1.51 18.34
C GLN A 32 4.75 0.44 17.26
N VAL A 33 4.19 -0.75 17.53
CA VAL A 33 4.14 -1.88 16.61
C VAL A 33 3.22 -1.53 15.43
N LEU A 34 2.01 -1.01 15.68
CA LEU A 34 1.12 -0.51 14.63
C LEU A 34 1.79 0.55 13.75
N ASN A 35 2.45 1.55 14.36
CA ASN A 35 3.13 2.62 13.63
C ASN A 35 4.22 2.07 12.71
N THR A 36 4.96 1.06 13.18
CA THR A 36 6.02 0.39 12.42
C THR A 36 5.44 -0.37 11.23
N HIS A 37 4.36 -1.15 11.42
CA HIS A 37 3.72 -1.87 10.31
C HIS A 37 3.14 -0.93 9.26
N LEU A 38 2.54 0.18 9.67
CA LEU A 38 2.02 1.20 8.75
C LEU A 38 3.13 1.87 7.96
N HIS A 39 4.23 2.23 8.63
CA HIS A 39 5.42 2.76 7.98
C HIS A 39 5.96 1.79 6.92
N SER A 40 6.19 0.54 7.31
CA SER A 40 6.70 -0.51 6.42
C SER A 40 5.76 -0.73 5.23
N PHE A 41 4.44 -0.78 5.46
CA PHE A 41 3.47 -0.94 4.38
C PHE A 41 3.59 0.15 3.31
N PHE A 42 3.56 1.43 3.70
CA PHE A 42 3.64 2.53 2.73
C PHE A 42 5.03 2.67 2.11
N MET A 43 6.09 2.28 2.81
CA MET A 43 7.44 2.19 2.24
C MET A 43 7.51 1.13 1.13
N HIS A 44 7.05 -0.10 1.40
CA HIS A 44 7.07 -1.19 0.42
C HIS A 44 6.14 -0.92 -0.76
N ALA A 45 4.93 -0.40 -0.54
CA ALA A 45 4.02 -0.02 -1.61
C ALA A 45 4.62 1.08 -2.51
N GLY A 46 5.30 2.06 -1.91
CA GLY A 46 6.04 3.10 -2.63
C GLY A 46 7.19 2.54 -3.46
N ALA A 47 7.98 1.64 -2.87
CA ALA A 47 9.11 1.00 -3.55
C ALA A 47 8.64 0.13 -4.73
N ALA A 48 7.59 -0.68 -4.56
CA ALA A 48 7.02 -1.49 -5.63
C ALA A 48 6.60 -0.64 -6.84
N ARG A 49 5.94 0.49 -6.59
CA ARG A 49 5.57 1.46 -7.63
C ARG A 49 6.80 2.06 -8.31
N ASP A 50 7.82 2.42 -7.55
CA ASP A 50 9.05 2.99 -8.11
C ASP A 50 9.80 1.97 -8.98
N TYR A 51 9.86 0.69 -8.57
CA TYR A 51 10.37 -0.41 -9.41
C TYR A 51 9.55 -0.65 -10.68
N LEU A 52 8.22 -0.58 -10.59
CA LEU A 52 7.37 -0.62 -11.78
C LEU A 52 7.71 0.53 -12.74
N GLY A 53 7.98 1.72 -12.20
CA GLY A 53 8.43 2.87 -12.97
C GLY A 53 9.73 2.61 -13.74
N SER A 54 10.75 2.08 -13.06
CA SER A 54 12.03 1.70 -13.68
C SER A 54 11.88 0.58 -14.71
N PHE A 55 11.02 -0.41 -14.42
CA PHE A 55 10.75 -1.52 -15.34
C PHE A 55 10.10 -1.05 -16.64
N ILE A 56 9.10 -0.17 -16.57
CA ILE A 56 8.48 0.42 -17.76
C ILE A 56 9.47 1.29 -18.52
N ALA A 57 10.30 2.08 -17.82
CA ALA A 57 11.34 2.92 -18.43
C ALA A 57 12.28 2.07 -19.30
N MET A 58 12.76 0.94 -18.78
CA MET A 58 13.58 -0.01 -19.52
C MET A 58 12.87 -0.53 -20.78
N ARG A 59 11.57 -0.85 -20.68
CA ARG A 59 10.77 -1.39 -21.79
C ARG A 59 10.53 -0.38 -22.92
N ILE A 60 10.46 0.92 -22.61
CA ILE A 60 10.31 1.99 -23.61
C ILE A 60 11.65 2.53 -24.14
N GLY A 61 12.78 1.88 -23.81
CA GLY A 61 14.11 2.25 -24.28
C GLY A 61 14.76 3.42 -23.52
N GLU A 62 14.23 3.78 -22.34
CA GLU A 62 14.88 4.73 -21.44
C GLU A 62 15.83 4.00 -20.47
N ASP A 63 16.86 4.71 -20.00
CA ASP A 63 17.84 4.15 -19.08
C ASP A 63 17.24 4.03 -17.65
N PRO A 64 17.05 2.80 -17.11
CA PRO A 64 16.47 2.61 -15.79
C PRO A 64 17.34 3.19 -14.67
N ALA A 65 18.66 3.31 -14.85
CA ALA A 65 19.53 3.95 -13.87
C ALA A 65 19.27 5.46 -13.75
N LYS A 66 18.64 6.07 -14.75
CA LYS A 66 18.22 7.48 -14.76
C LYS A 66 16.72 7.66 -14.43
N VAL A 67 16.00 6.56 -14.25
CA VAL A 67 14.57 6.52 -13.93
C VAL A 67 14.35 5.58 -12.75
N ASP A 68 14.75 6.04 -11.56
CA ASP A 68 14.69 5.29 -10.30
C ASP A 68 13.34 5.40 -9.56
N SER A 69 12.39 6.13 -10.13
CA SER A 69 11.12 6.43 -9.49
C SER A 69 10.01 6.65 -10.50
N PHE A 70 8.78 6.38 -10.07
CA PHE A 70 7.59 6.55 -10.90
C PHE A 70 7.40 8.01 -11.36
N LYS A 71 7.80 8.96 -10.51
CA LYS A 71 7.80 10.39 -10.84
C LYS A 71 8.76 10.72 -11.98
N LEU A 72 9.97 10.14 -11.99
CA LEU A 72 10.92 10.34 -13.08
C LEU A 72 10.46 9.69 -14.37
N LEU A 73 9.79 8.53 -14.31
CA LEU A 73 9.15 7.92 -15.47
C LEU A 73 8.21 8.93 -16.13
N CYS A 74 7.24 9.48 -15.38
CA CYS A 74 6.30 10.46 -15.91
C CYS A 74 7.00 11.67 -16.56
N LYS A 75 8.08 12.19 -15.95
CA LYS A 75 8.85 13.31 -16.53
C LYS A 75 9.53 12.96 -17.86
N LYS A 76 9.91 11.70 -18.06
CA LYS A 76 10.57 11.19 -19.27
C LYS A 76 9.59 10.80 -20.37
N LEU A 77 8.32 10.57 -20.04
CA LEU A 77 7.30 10.26 -21.04
C LEU A 77 7.15 11.38 -22.08
N ARG A 78 7.02 10.96 -23.33
CA ARG A 78 6.79 11.79 -24.51
C ARG A 78 5.72 11.09 -25.35
N THR A 79 5.08 11.81 -26.27
CA THR A 79 4.02 11.26 -27.13
C THR A 79 4.45 10.00 -27.89
N ARG A 80 5.73 9.91 -28.28
CA ARG A 80 6.29 8.72 -28.95
C ARG A 80 6.29 7.44 -28.10
N HIS A 81 6.16 7.54 -26.78
CA HIS A 81 6.19 6.39 -25.88
C HIS A 81 4.79 5.77 -25.65
N LEU A 82 3.70 6.47 -26.01
CA LEU A 82 2.34 6.10 -25.57
C LEU A 82 1.87 4.75 -26.13
N ASP A 83 2.33 4.38 -27.32
CA ASP A 83 1.99 3.11 -27.98
C ASP A 83 3.12 2.07 -27.89
N ALA A 84 4.21 2.39 -27.18
CA ALA A 84 5.42 1.58 -27.18
C ALA A 84 5.34 0.35 -26.25
N ASP A 85 4.46 0.39 -25.24
CA ASP A 85 4.44 -0.63 -24.19
C ASP A 85 3.02 -0.87 -23.62
N PRO A 86 2.57 -2.14 -23.51
CA PRO A 86 1.24 -2.45 -22.98
C PRO A 86 1.03 -2.06 -21.51
N LEU A 87 2.09 -2.03 -20.68
CA LEU A 87 1.96 -1.68 -19.26
C LEU A 87 1.73 -0.18 -19.14
N LEU A 88 2.50 0.61 -19.88
CA LEU A 88 2.30 2.05 -19.98
C LEU A 88 0.89 2.39 -20.48
N ALA A 89 0.43 1.72 -21.54
CA ALA A 89 -0.92 1.91 -22.07
C ALA A 89 -2.00 1.59 -21.01
N ALA A 90 -1.86 0.51 -20.26
CA ALA A 90 -2.78 0.15 -19.18
C ALA A 90 -2.80 1.17 -18.04
N LEU A 91 -1.64 1.73 -17.67
CA LEU A 91 -1.54 2.79 -16.65
C LEU A 91 -2.23 4.08 -17.10
N ILE A 92 -2.08 4.46 -18.38
CA ILE A 92 -2.75 5.62 -18.97
C ILE A 92 -4.26 5.40 -19.02
N ALA A 93 -4.71 4.25 -19.51
CA ALA A 93 -6.13 3.91 -19.62
C ALA A 93 -6.85 3.89 -18.25
N ARG A 94 -6.15 3.48 -17.18
CA ARG A 94 -6.65 3.51 -15.80
C ARG A 94 -6.51 4.88 -15.12
N GLY A 95 -5.97 5.90 -15.82
CA GLY A 95 -5.77 7.24 -15.28
C GLY A 95 -4.71 7.34 -14.19
N LEU A 96 -3.80 6.36 -14.10
CA LEU A 96 -2.68 6.32 -13.14
C LEU A 96 -1.45 7.07 -13.64
N ILE A 97 -1.40 7.30 -14.95
CA ILE A 97 -0.56 8.28 -15.62
C ILE A 97 -1.49 9.15 -16.47
N LYS A 98 -1.34 10.47 -16.41
CA LYS A 98 -2.16 11.40 -17.19
C LYS A 98 -1.31 12.54 -17.73
N GLU A 99 -1.78 13.17 -18.80
CA GLU A 99 -1.19 14.41 -19.28
C GLU A 99 -1.40 15.50 -18.22
N SER A 100 -0.36 16.30 -17.96
CA SER A 100 -0.45 17.44 -17.05
C SER A 100 -1.16 18.61 -17.74
N GLN A 101 -1.35 19.71 -17.03
CA GLN A 101 -1.90 20.93 -17.64
C GLN A 101 -0.98 21.51 -18.72
N GLN A 102 0.32 21.18 -18.69
CA GLN A 102 1.27 21.58 -19.72
C GLN A 102 1.32 20.50 -20.81
N LYS A 103 0.87 20.85 -22.01
CA LYS A 103 0.82 19.94 -23.16
C LYS A 103 2.16 19.24 -23.38
N GLY A 104 2.12 17.92 -23.53
CA GLY A 104 3.30 17.08 -23.73
C GLY A 104 4.07 16.72 -22.47
N GLN A 105 3.62 17.15 -21.29
CA GLN A 105 4.13 16.68 -20.00
C GLN A 105 3.16 15.70 -19.35
N TRP A 106 3.71 14.74 -18.63
CA TRP A 106 2.94 13.69 -17.99
C TRP A 106 3.19 13.69 -16.48
N GLU A 107 2.17 13.33 -15.73
CA GLU A 107 2.20 13.28 -14.28
C GLU A 107 1.51 12.02 -13.76
N THR A 108 1.80 11.70 -12.50
CA THR A 108 1.11 10.63 -11.78
C THR A 108 -0.35 11.00 -11.56
N GLY A 109 -1.26 10.09 -11.90
CA GLY A 109 -2.70 10.28 -11.80
C GLY A 109 -3.36 9.35 -10.78
N GLY A 110 -4.66 9.60 -10.57
CA GLY A 110 -5.54 8.74 -9.79
C GLY A 110 -5.02 8.42 -8.39
N TRP A 111 -5.26 7.19 -7.95
CA TRP A 111 -4.86 6.73 -6.62
C TRP A 111 -3.35 6.55 -6.45
N MET A 112 -2.56 6.49 -7.54
CA MET A 112 -1.09 6.47 -7.40
C MET A 112 -0.53 7.78 -6.86
N TRP A 113 -1.20 8.91 -7.15
CA TRP A 113 -0.88 10.18 -6.53
C TRP A 113 -1.24 10.16 -5.04
N GLU A 114 -2.42 9.65 -4.69
CA GLU A 114 -2.85 9.44 -3.30
C GLU A 114 -1.82 8.61 -2.52
N LEU A 115 -1.36 7.49 -3.09
CA LEU A 115 -0.32 6.64 -2.50
C LEU A 115 0.99 7.41 -2.26
N THR A 116 1.34 8.36 -3.13
CA THR A 116 2.51 9.23 -2.94
C THR A 116 2.35 10.11 -1.71
N GLU A 117 1.20 10.76 -1.57
CA GLU A 117 0.93 11.63 -0.42
C GLU A 117 0.82 10.84 0.89
N LEU A 118 0.25 9.64 0.85
CA LEU A 118 0.18 8.75 2.00
C LEU A 118 1.56 8.26 2.44
N ARG A 119 2.43 7.88 1.50
CA ARG A 119 3.84 7.57 1.78
C ARG A 119 4.53 8.80 2.39
N ASN A 120 4.52 9.93 1.69
CA ASN A 120 5.19 11.15 2.16
C ASN A 120 4.74 11.55 3.57
N THR A 121 3.45 11.43 3.86
CA THR A 121 2.90 11.67 5.19
C THR A 121 3.48 10.65 6.16
N SER A 122 3.23 9.36 5.94
CA SER A 122 3.55 8.28 6.88
C SER A 122 5.04 8.01 7.08
N THR A 123 5.91 8.43 6.15
CA THR A 123 7.34 8.07 6.17
C THR A 123 8.30 9.24 6.35
N HIS A 124 7.95 10.45 5.88
CA HIS A 124 8.90 11.57 5.80
C HIS A 124 8.44 12.83 6.52
N ARG A 125 7.20 13.25 6.30
CA ARG A 125 6.69 14.48 6.89
C ARG A 125 6.21 14.27 8.32
N ARG A 126 5.55 13.13 8.55
CA ARG A 126 4.76 12.94 9.75
C ARG A 126 4.43 11.46 9.98
N PRO A 127 5.30 10.70 10.66
CA PRO A 127 5.00 9.33 11.05
C PRO A 127 3.61 9.24 11.67
N TYR A 128 2.85 8.21 11.28
CA TYR A 128 1.56 7.92 11.87
C TYR A 128 1.72 7.76 13.39
N GLY A 129 0.76 8.29 14.15
CA GLY A 129 0.84 8.32 15.61
C GLY A 129 1.54 9.56 16.15
N SER A 130 1.93 10.52 15.31
CA SER A 130 2.54 11.79 15.77
C SER A 130 1.53 12.84 16.27
N ARG A 131 0.22 12.70 15.99
CA ARG A 131 -0.82 13.61 16.52
C ARG A 131 -1.59 12.94 17.62
N PHE A 132 -2.00 13.73 18.60
CA PHE A 132 -2.80 13.29 19.73
C PHE A 132 -4.06 12.49 19.35
N ALA A 133 -4.69 12.79 18.21
CA ALA A 133 -5.84 12.03 17.72
C ALA A 133 -5.50 10.61 17.19
N GLU A 134 -4.26 10.38 16.77
CA GLU A 134 -3.79 9.09 16.22
C GLU A 134 -3.19 8.19 17.31
N HIS A 135 -2.83 8.77 18.47
CA HIS A 135 -2.35 8.02 19.64
C HIS A 135 -3.45 7.20 20.32
N SER A 136 -4.71 7.46 20.01
CA SER A 136 -5.83 6.86 20.71
C SER A 136 -6.87 6.38 19.73
N GLY A 137 -7.25 5.11 19.85
CA GLY A 137 -8.40 4.57 19.14
C GLY A 137 -9.68 4.70 19.95
N ILE A 138 -10.80 4.50 19.28
CA ILE A 138 -12.14 4.51 19.87
C ILE A 138 -12.89 3.24 19.44
N ALA A 139 -13.60 2.61 20.37
CA ALA A 139 -14.59 1.61 20.03
C ALA A 139 -15.86 2.32 19.54
N VAL A 140 -16.34 1.97 18.35
CA VAL A 140 -17.57 2.52 17.76
C VAL A 140 -18.58 1.39 17.58
N PRO A 141 -19.82 1.52 18.08
CA PRO A 141 -20.86 0.52 17.87
C PRO A 141 -21.26 0.50 16.39
N LEU A 142 -21.34 -0.70 15.82
CA LEU A 142 -21.78 -0.95 14.44
C LEU A 142 -23.29 -1.25 14.36
N SER A 143 -23.92 -1.53 15.49
CA SER A 143 -25.35 -1.85 15.59
C SER A 143 -26.02 -0.96 16.63
N PRO A 144 -27.27 -0.53 16.42
CA PRO A 144 -28.04 0.21 17.42
C PRO A 144 -28.18 -0.53 18.75
N ALA A 145 -28.18 -1.87 18.71
CA ALA A 145 -28.24 -2.75 19.88
C ALA A 145 -26.90 -2.86 20.66
N GLY A 146 -25.81 -2.26 20.16
CA GLY A 146 -24.49 -2.33 20.80
C GLY A 146 -23.91 -3.74 20.89
N GLN A 147 -24.28 -4.65 19.98
CA GLN A 147 -23.77 -6.04 19.96
C GLN A 147 -22.44 -6.16 19.20
N PHE A 148 -22.26 -5.33 18.17
CA PHE A 148 -21.05 -5.30 17.37
C PHE A 148 -20.31 -3.99 17.57
N PHE A 149 -18.99 -4.09 17.77
CA PHE A 149 -18.11 -2.94 17.91
C PHE A 149 -16.97 -3.04 16.90
N ARG A 150 -16.53 -1.86 16.44
CA ARG A 150 -15.32 -1.72 15.65
C ARG A 150 -14.36 -0.82 16.41
N TYR A 151 -13.13 -1.29 16.58
CA TYR A 151 -12.04 -0.41 16.96
C TYR A 151 -11.66 0.47 15.78
N ARG A 152 -11.72 1.79 15.95
CA ARG A 152 -11.34 2.77 14.94
C ARG A 152 -10.14 3.58 15.40
N ARG A 153 -9.22 3.78 14.48
CA ARG A 153 -8.04 4.63 14.61
C ARG A 153 -8.08 5.68 13.51
N PRO A 154 -8.44 6.92 13.84
CA PRO A 154 -8.59 7.96 12.83
C PRO A 154 -7.22 8.25 12.22
N PHE A 155 -7.20 8.34 10.90
CA PHE A 155 -6.11 8.89 10.11
C PHE A 155 -6.57 10.24 9.58
N GLN A 156 -5.73 11.26 9.71
CA GLN A 156 -6.15 12.61 9.36
C GLN A 156 -6.06 12.87 7.85
N THR A 157 -6.94 12.21 7.10
CA THR A 157 -7.30 12.58 5.72
C THR A 157 -8.43 13.63 5.74
N GLN A 158 -8.79 14.17 4.58
CA GLN A 158 -9.92 15.11 4.46
C GLN A 158 -11.25 14.52 4.99
N ALA A 159 -11.40 13.19 4.91
CA ALA A 159 -12.61 12.48 5.31
C ALA A 159 -12.53 11.83 6.70
N GLY A 160 -11.39 11.92 7.42
CA GLY A 160 -11.23 11.31 8.75
C GLY A 160 -11.34 9.78 8.72
N GLU A 161 -10.65 9.16 7.76
CA GLU A 161 -10.75 7.73 7.48
C GLU A 161 -10.11 6.89 8.60
N ASP A 162 -10.55 5.64 8.73
CA ASP A 162 -9.86 4.67 9.58
C ASP A 162 -8.58 4.17 8.89
N VAL A 163 -7.48 4.08 9.64
CA VAL A 163 -6.19 3.71 9.03
C VAL A 163 -6.18 2.29 8.45
N LEU A 164 -6.92 1.34 9.05
CA LEU A 164 -7.03 -0.01 8.50
C LEU A 164 -7.84 -0.03 7.19
N ASP A 165 -8.93 0.75 7.09
CA ASP A 165 -9.68 0.90 5.82
C ASP A 165 -8.81 1.48 4.72
N LEU A 166 -7.92 2.42 5.08
CA LEU A 166 -6.97 3.01 4.16
C LEU A 166 -5.96 1.95 3.66
N VAL A 167 -5.36 1.18 4.57
CA VAL A 167 -4.40 0.12 4.22
C VAL A 167 -5.04 -0.94 3.34
N VAL A 168 -6.22 -1.45 3.71
CA VAL A 168 -6.92 -2.49 2.94
C VAL A 168 -7.19 -2.02 1.51
N ARG A 169 -7.70 -0.81 1.36
CA ARG A 169 -7.98 -0.23 0.04
C ARG A 169 -6.71 -0.05 -0.80
N GLN A 170 -5.63 0.45 -0.21
CA GLN A 170 -4.38 0.63 -0.96
C GLN A 170 -3.76 -0.73 -1.31
N TYR A 171 -3.83 -1.71 -0.41
CA TYR A 171 -3.37 -3.08 -0.67
C TYR A 171 -4.13 -3.71 -1.84
N GLN A 172 -5.47 -3.65 -1.82
CA GLN A 172 -6.31 -4.16 -2.90
C GLN A 172 -5.97 -3.51 -4.25
N ARG A 173 -5.84 -2.18 -4.28
CA ARG A 173 -5.48 -1.44 -5.50
C ARG A 173 -4.11 -1.83 -6.05
N VAL A 174 -3.12 -1.98 -5.17
CA VAL A 174 -1.77 -2.41 -5.55
C VAL A 174 -1.81 -3.84 -6.09
N ILE A 175 -2.39 -4.79 -5.35
CA ILE A 175 -2.46 -6.19 -5.79
C ILE A 175 -3.22 -6.32 -7.11
N GLU A 176 -4.40 -5.72 -7.23
CA GLU A 176 -5.19 -5.75 -8.47
C GLU A 176 -4.39 -5.21 -9.65
N LEU A 177 -3.71 -4.08 -9.48
CA LEU A 177 -2.88 -3.50 -10.52
C LEU A 177 -1.74 -4.44 -10.91
N PHE A 178 -0.95 -4.93 -9.95
CA PHE A 178 0.21 -5.76 -10.26
C PHE A 178 -0.19 -7.10 -10.87
N CYS A 179 -1.26 -7.73 -10.40
CA CYS A 179 -1.81 -8.94 -11.03
C CYS A 179 -2.27 -8.67 -12.47
N HIS A 180 -2.89 -7.52 -12.73
CA HIS A 180 -3.29 -7.14 -14.08
C HIS A 180 -2.08 -6.89 -14.98
N LEU A 181 -1.09 -6.12 -14.51
CA LEU A 181 0.12 -5.80 -15.26
C LEU A 181 0.96 -7.04 -15.56
N ALA A 182 1.06 -7.98 -14.62
CA ALA A 182 1.75 -9.25 -14.82
C ALA A 182 1.16 -10.01 -16.02
N LYS A 183 -0.18 -10.12 -16.10
CA LYS A 183 -0.88 -10.82 -17.19
C LYS A 183 -0.62 -10.22 -18.58
N ILE A 184 -0.40 -8.91 -18.67
CA ILE A 184 -0.19 -8.20 -19.93
C ILE A 184 1.29 -7.89 -20.21
N SER A 185 2.20 -8.33 -19.34
CA SER A 185 3.64 -8.05 -19.46
C SER A 185 4.34 -8.79 -20.59
N GLY A 186 3.75 -9.89 -21.04
CA GLY A 186 4.35 -10.81 -21.99
C GLY A 186 5.46 -11.67 -21.40
N PHE A 187 5.75 -11.56 -20.09
CA PHE A 187 6.63 -12.45 -19.37
C PHE A 187 5.87 -13.65 -18.82
N ASP A 188 6.60 -14.73 -18.58
CA ASP A 188 6.08 -15.85 -17.82
C ASP A 188 5.69 -15.38 -16.42
N SER A 189 4.44 -15.64 -16.08
CA SER A 189 3.84 -15.28 -14.78
C SER A 189 3.60 -16.51 -13.91
N GLU A 190 4.00 -17.69 -14.38
CA GLU A 190 4.04 -18.91 -13.58
C GLU A 190 5.08 -18.72 -12.48
N MET A 191 4.63 -18.77 -11.24
CA MET A 191 5.52 -18.79 -10.09
C MET A 191 6.04 -20.23 -9.97
N MET A 192 7.36 -20.42 -9.97
CA MET A 192 7.95 -21.74 -9.74
C MET A 192 7.45 -22.27 -8.39
N VAL A 193 6.60 -23.30 -8.44
CA VAL A 193 6.13 -24.02 -7.26
C VAL A 193 7.05 -25.22 -7.11
N ILE A 194 7.93 -25.17 -6.11
CA ILE A 194 8.69 -26.34 -5.69
C ILE A 194 7.72 -27.25 -4.94
N THR A 195 7.54 -28.45 -5.45
CA THR A 195 6.72 -29.51 -4.87
C THR A 195 7.61 -30.59 -4.24
N ASP A 196 7.01 -31.53 -3.52
CA ASP A 196 7.74 -32.67 -2.97
C ASP A 196 8.41 -33.51 -4.08
N ASP A 197 7.85 -33.49 -5.30
CA ASP A 197 8.40 -34.18 -6.48
C ASP A 197 9.72 -33.54 -6.98
N ASP A 198 9.99 -32.28 -6.61
CA ASP A 198 11.21 -31.57 -6.95
C ASP A 198 12.36 -31.84 -5.95
N ILE A 199 12.10 -32.62 -4.88
CA ILE A 199 13.10 -32.99 -3.88
C ILE A 199 13.95 -34.16 -4.39
N ILE A 200 15.19 -33.85 -4.80
CA ILE A 200 16.13 -34.86 -5.33
C ILE A 200 16.76 -35.71 -4.22
N GLU A 201 17.05 -35.12 -3.05
CA GLU A 201 17.71 -35.81 -1.93
C GLU A 201 17.42 -35.08 -0.61
N VAL A 202 17.05 -35.82 0.43
CA VAL A 202 16.97 -35.31 1.82
C VAL A 202 18.09 -35.97 2.62
N ARG A 203 19.04 -35.16 3.13
CA ARG A 203 20.08 -35.64 4.04
C ARG A 203 19.67 -35.35 5.47
N ILE A 204 19.45 -36.40 6.23
CA ILE A 204 19.19 -36.33 7.67
C ILE A 204 20.53 -36.59 8.36
N SER A 205 21.01 -35.61 9.11
CA SER A 205 22.17 -35.78 9.99
C SER A 205 21.68 -36.45 11.27
N ASP A 206 22.07 -37.72 11.48
CA ASP A 206 21.89 -38.36 12.77
C ASP A 206 22.97 -37.81 13.73
N GLU A 207 22.54 -37.07 14.75
CA GLU A 207 23.31 -36.87 16.00
C GLU A 207 22.90 -37.93 17.03
#